data_AF-A0A559J4G3-F1
#
_entry.id   AF-A0A559J4G3-F1
#
_cell.length_a   1.000
_cell.length_b   1.000
_cell.length_c   1.000
_cell.angle_alpha   90.00
_cell.angle_beta   90.00
_cell.angle_gamma   90.00
#
_symmetry.space_group_name_H-M   'P 1'
#
loop_
_entity.id
_entity.type
_entity.pdbx_description
1 polymer ?
#
loop_
_entity_poly.entity_id
_entity_poly.type
_entity_poly.pdbx_seq_one_letter_code
_entity_poly.pdbx_strand_id
1 'polypeptide(L)' 'MNHVKQSSIVADQDFVIEHVKEKFSCTVLSCEGRPCLEYKTEEELMQISEYVQALFQREVTDVFFAAVPSVDMD' A
#
# COMPACT_ATOMS: atom_id res chain seq x y z
N MET A 1 22.87 15.49 27.27
CA MET A 1 22.42 14.09 27.41
C MET A 1 21.41 13.82 26.31
N ASN A 2 21.78 12.90 25.43
CA ASN A 2 21.12 12.62 24.17
C ASN A 2 19.74 12.00 24.41
N HIS A 3 18.66 12.68 24.02
CA HIS A 3 17.45 11.98 23.62
C HIS A 3 17.49 11.86 22.10
N VAL A 4 18.29 10.91 21.62
CA VAL A 4 18.05 10.33 20.31
C VAL A 4 16.72 9.60 20.48
N LYS A 5 15.61 10.30 20.20
CA LYS A 5 14.36 9.60 19.86
C LYS A 5 14.69 8.93 18.53
N GLN A 6 15.23 7.73 18.63
CA GLN A 6 15.11 6.72 17.62
C GLN A 6 13.61 6.39 17.57
N SER A 7 12.83 7.34 17.04
CA SER A 7 11.48 7.08 16.58
C SER A 7 11.69 6.09 15.46
N SER A 8 11.38 4.83 15.71
CA SER A 8 11.09 3.88 14.66
C SER A 8 10.16 4.61 13.70
N ILE A 9 10.67 5.06 12.57
CA ILE A 9 9.87 5.66 11.51
C ILE A 9 9.07 4.52 10.92
N VAL A 10 8.03 4.09 11.64
CA VAL A 10 6.96 3.31 11.04
C VAL A 10 6.45 4.22 9.94
N ALA A 11 6.80 3.91 8.69
CA ALA A 11 6.36 4.68 7.55
C ALA A 11 4.85 4.82 7.67
N ASP A 12 4.38 6.06 7.69
CA ASP A 12 2.96 6.35 7.85
C ASP A 12 2.19 5.62 6.74
N GLN A 13 1.00 5.12 7.05
CA GLN A 13 0.23 4.36 6.07
C GLN A 13 0.02 5.17 4.78
N ASP A 14 -0.21 6.48 4.94
CA ASP A 14 -0.32 7.45 3.85
C ASP A 14 0.94 7.52 2.98
N PHE A 15 2.12 7.48 3.60
CA PHE A 15 3.40 7.45 2.88
C PHE A 15 3.56 6.19 2.05
N VAL A 16 3.21 5.02 2.60
CA VAL A 16 3.30 3.75 1.86
C VAL A 16 2.33 3.74 0.68
N ILE A 17 1.11 4.25 0.88
CA ILE A 17 0.08 4.34 -0.17
C ILE A 17 0.57 5.21 -1.33
N GLU A 18 1.07 6.41 -1.06
CA GLU A 18 1.58 7.30 -2.10
C GLU A 18 2.76 6.66 -2.84
N HIS A 19 3.67 6.00 -2.12
CA HIS A 19 4.82 5.33 -2.74
C HIS A 19 4.42 4.17 -3.66
N VAL A 20 3.43 3.36 -3.25
CA VAL A 20 2.89 2.27 -4.07
C VAL A 20 2.19 2.83 -5.31
N LYS A 21 1.40 3.89 -5.16
CA LYS A 21 0.72 4.57 -6.29
C LYS A 21 1.74 5.10 -7.31
N GLU A 22 2.79 5.77 -6.86
CA GLU A 22 3.85 6.27 -7.74
C GLU A 22 4.58 5.13 -8.46
N LYS A 23 4.82 4.01 -7.77
CA LYS A 23 5.61 2.89 -8.30
C LYS A 23 4.86 2.03 -9.31
N PHE A 24 3.61 1.68 -9.01
CA PHE A 24 2.83 0.73 -9.79
C PHE A 24 1.74 1.40 -10.64
N SER A 25 1.53 2.71 -10.50
CA SER A 25 0.44 3.43 -11.17
C SER A 25 -0.94 2.82 -10.89
N CYS A 26 -1.10 2.22 -9.71
CA CYS A 26 -2.37 1.64 -9.26
C CYS A 26 -3.31 2.71 -8.74
N THR A 27 -4.61 2.42 -8.83
CA THR A 27 -5.65 3.27 -8.25
C THR A 27 -5.86 2.87 -6.79
N VAL A 28 -6.01 3.87 -5.92
CA VAL A 28 -6.42 3.63 -4.53
C VAL A 28 -7.79 4.24 -4.34
N LEU A 29 -8.76 3.37 -4.09
CA LEU A 29 -10.13 3.76 -3.83
C LEU A 29 -10.31 4.06 -2.35
N SER A 30 -11.24 4.95 -2.01
CA SER A 30 -11.66 5.17 -0.63
C SER A 30 -13.00 4.47 -0.40
N CYS A 31 -12.99 3.42 0.42
CA CYS A 31 -14.18 2.67 0.79
C CYS A 31 -14.43 2.87 2.29
N GLU A 32 -15.52 3.56 2.65
CA GLU A 32 -15.83 3.92 4.05
C GLU A 32 -14.71 4.68 4.78
N GLY A 33 -13.95 5.49 4.05
CA GLY A 33 -12.80 6.22 4.60
C GLY A 33 -11.54 5.36 4.79
N ARG A 34 -11.54 4.12 4.28
CA ARG A 34 -10.38 3.24 4.27
C ARG A 34 -9.81 3.10 2.86
N PRO A 35 -8.48 3.05 2.70
CA PRO A 35 -7.83 2.91 1.41
C PRO A 35 -7.96 1.46 0.93
N CYS A 36 -8.51 1.27 -0.27
CA CYS A 36 -8.58 -0.02 -0.95
C CYS A 36 -7.69 0.03 -2.19
N LEU A 37 -6.82 -0.97 -2.34
CA LEU A 37 -5.98 -1.10 -3.52
C LEU A 37 -6.81 -1.65 -4.66
N GLU A 38 -6.92 -0.92 -5.76
CA GLU A 38 -7.47 -1.44 -6.99
C GLU A 38 -6.33 -1.99 -7.85
N TYR A 39 -6.43 -3.25 -8.26
CA TYR A 39 -5.42 -3.93 -9.07
C TYR A 39 -6.03 -4.49 -10.35
N LYS A 40 -5.30 -4.43 -11.47
CA LYS A 40 -5.81 -4.95 -12.76
C LYS A 40 -5.62 -6.45 -12.92
N THR A 41 -4.52 -6.97 -12.41
CA THR A 41 -4.15 -8.38 -12.54
C THR A 41 -3.63 -8.93 -11.22
N GLU A 42 -3.75 -10.24 -11.01
CA GLU A 42 -3.21 -10.89 -9.80
C GLU A 42 -1.68 -10.75 -9.70
N GLU A 43 -0.98 -10.67 -10.83
CA GLU A 43 0.46 -10.42 -10.88
C GLU A 43 0.80 -9.03 -10.30
N GLU A 44 0.03 -7.99 -10.67
CA GLU A 44 0.18 -6.65 -10.11
C GLU A 44 -0.03 -6.64 -8.59
N LEU A 45 -1.08 -7.32 -8.10
CA LEU A 45 -1.33 -7.46 -6.66
C LEU A 45 -0.17 -8.17 -5.95
N MET A 46 0.36 -9.23 -6.54
CA MET A 46 1.50 -9.98 -5.98
C MET A 46 2.74 -9.08 -5.91
N GLN A 47 3.06 -8.37 -7.00
CA GLN A 47 4.20 -7.46 -7.05
C GLN A 47 4.10 -6.34 -6.00
N ILE A 48 2.91 -5.76 -5.81
CA ILE A 48 2.68 -4.74 -4.78
C ILE A 48 2.85 -5.33 -3.39
N SER A 49 2.31 -6.52 -3.15
CA SER A 49 2.40 -7.20 -1.85
C SER A 49 3.85 -7.50 -1.48
N GLU A 50 4.63 -8.06 -2.41
CA GLU A 50 6.06 -8.31 -2.21
C GLU A 50 6.84 -7.01 -2.03
N TYR A 51 6.51 -5.97 -2.79
CA TYR A 51 7.16 -4.66 -2.67
C TYR A 51 6.93 -4.02 -1.31
N VAL A 52 5.69 -4.02 -0.82
CA VAL A 52 5.33 -3.46 0.49
C VAL A 52 6.03 -4.25 1.60
N GLN A 53 6.07 -5.58 1.49
CA GLN A 53 6.76 -6.43 2.45
C GLN A 53 8.28 -6.23 2.43
N ALA A 54 8.91 -6.15 1.25
CA ALA A 54 10.35 -6.02 1.14
C ALA A 54 10.88 -4.66 1.63
N LEU A 55 10.15 -3.57 1.34
CA LEU A 55 10.59 -2.21 1.69
C LEU A 55 10.12 -1.77 3.07
N PHE A 56 8.86 -2.04 3.40
CA PHE A 56 8.23 -1.53 4.61
C PHE A 56 8.07 -2.60 5.69
N GLN A 57 8.34 -3.88 5.37
CA GLN A 57 8.12 -5.01 6.28
C GLN A 57 6.67 -5.06 6.80
N ARG A 58 5.72 -4.64 5.95
CA ARG A 58 4.28 -4.65 6.22
C ARG A 58 3.56 -5.50 5.19
N GLU A 59 2.39 -6.00 5.55
CA GLU A 59 1.52 -6.68 4.59
C GLU A 59 0.69 -5.65 3.82
N VAL A 60 0.31 -5.98 2.59
CA VAL A 60 -0.58 -5.13 1.80
C VAL A 60 -1.91 -4.86 2.53
N THR A 61 -2.41 -5.84 3.29
CA THR A 61 -3.63 -5.75 4.11
C THR A 61 -3.47 -4.91 5.38
N ASP A 62 -2.24 -4.62 5.78
CA ASP A 62 -1.91 -3.73 6.91
C ASP A 62 -1.85 -2.25 6.45
N VAL A 63 -1.70 -2.03 5.14
CA VAL A 63 -1.66 -0.71 4.48
C VAL A 63 -2.98 -0.38 3.79
N PHE A 64 -3.59 -1.36 3.12
CA PHE A 64 -4.86 -1.26 2.43
C PHE A 64 -5.89 -2.13 3.14
N PHE A 65 -7.10 -1.61 3.30
CA PHE A 65 -8.19 -2.37 3.92
C PHE A 65 -8.59 -3.59 3.10
N ALA A 66 -8.60 -3.44 1.78
CA ALA A 66 -8.86 -4.53 0.84
C ALA A 66 -8.13 -4.29 -0.47
N ALA A 67 -7.80 -5.38 -1.16
CA ALA A 67 -7.43 -5.35 -2.56
C ALA A 67 -8.65 -5.77 -3.39
N VAL A 68 -9.04 -4.94 -4.34
CA VAL A 68 -10.19 -5.16 -5.22
C VAL A 68 -9.73 -5.24 -6.68
N PRO A 69 -10.19 -6.21 -7.47
CA PRO A 69 -9.88 -6.25 -8.89
C PRO A 69 -10.56 -5.07 -9.59
N SER A 70 -9.84 -4.40 -10.51
CA SER A 70 -10.44 -3.46 -11.45
C SER A 70 -11.52 -4.18 -12.23
N VAL A 71 -12.72 -3.63 -12.21
CA VAL A 71 -13.81 -4.08 -13.07
C VAL A 71 -13.64 -3.38 -14.40
N ASP A 72 -12.83 -3.95 -15.29
CA ASP A 72 -12.93 -3.59 -16.71
C ASP A 72 -14.31 -4.08 -17.18
N MET A 73 -15.30 -3.17 -17.16
CA MET A 73 -16.57 -3.39 -17.84
C MET A 73 -16.32 -3.24 -19.34
N ASP A 74 -16.01 -4.36 -20.01
CA ASP A 74 -16.30 -4.52 -21.44
C ASP A 74 -17.80 -4.34 -21.71
#